data_AF-A0A2J6Q627-F1
#
_entry.id   AF-A0A2J6Q627-F1
#
_cell.length_a   1.000
_cell.length_b   1.000
_cell.length_c   1.000
_cell.angle_alpha   90.00
_cell.angle_beta   90.00
_cell.angle_gamma   90.00
#
_symmetry.space_group_name_H-M   'P 1'
#
loop_
_entity.id
_entity.type
_entity.pdbx_description
1 polymer ?
#
loop_
_entity_poly.entity_id
_entity_poly.type
_entity_poly.pdbx_seq_one_letter_code
_entity_poly.pdbx_strand_id
1 'polypeptide(L)'
;APLTPDVKISYEPKKFNSTLFRTSIYRQEPSPEVDQAWIDIGVHLSVILVDEDKALRAGFSKGHIKTPPAAGGQYYANVEVFHQLHCLNLLRKTSYWNHDYYANLGEVEFVNEDHIVRLHADNCLDALREQLMCTADIGILPYVRVRGKDRAYPDFPAATHMCRNFEDIREWARNAQTGREWTAHLYDPQPGDIVLDKIP
;
A
#
# COMPACT_ATOMS: atom_id res chain seq x y z
N ALA A 1 -2.19 -0.39 21.99
CA ALA A 1 -1.92 -1.31 20.87
C ALA A 1 -2.98 -1.05 19.82
N PRO A 2 -2.68 -1.10 18.51
CA PRO A 2 -3.75 -1.08 17.51
C PRO A 2 -4.77 -2.14 17.92
N LEU A 3 -6.05 -1.80 17.83
CA LEU A 3 -7.12 -2.76 18.04
C LEU A 3 -6.74 -3.98 17.22
N THR A 4 -6.48 -5.09 17.87
CA THR A 4 -6.65 -6.37 17.21
C THR A 4 -8.16 -6.50 17.18
N PRO A 5 -8.84 -6.26 16.04
CA PRO A 5 -10.26 -6.55 16.01
C PRO A 5 -10.46 -8.02 16.40
N ASP A 6 -11.67 -8.42 16.78
CA ASP A 6 -12.04 -9.83 17.06
C ASP A 6 -11.88 -10.76 15.83
N VAL A 7 -11.13 -10.31 14.81
CA VAL A 7 -10.71 -11.03 13.64
C VAL A 7 -9.60 -11.98 14.03
N LYS A 8 -9.83 -13.27 13.77
CA LYS A 8 -8.79 -14.29 13.81
C LYS A 8 -7.74 -13.97 12.76
N ILE A 9 -6.57 -13.48 13.18
CA ILE A 9 -5.42 -13.26 12.30
C ILE A 9 -4.60 -14.56 12.25
N SER A 10 -4.46 -15.14 11.05
CA SER A 10 -3.57 -16.25 10.76
C SER A 10 -2.45 -15.80 9.83
N TYR A 11 -1.27 -16.40 10.01
CA TYR A 11 -0.09 -16.10 9.21
C TYR A 11 0.24 -17.29 8.31
N GLU A 12 0.50 -17.02 7.04
CA GLU A 12 0.98 -18.02 6.09
C GLU A 12 2.24 -17.52 5.37
N PRO A 13 3.26 -18.37 5.16
CA PRO A 13 4.41 -17.99 4.37
C PRO A 13 3.99 -17.86 2.90
N LYS A 14 4.12 -16.65 2.34
CA LYS A 14 3.83 -16.38 0.94
C LYS A 14 5.09 -15.86 0.25
N LYS A 15 5.43 -16.47 -0.89
CA LYS A 15 6.43 -15.91 -1.80
C LYS A 15 5.72 -14.98 -2.77
N PHE A 16 6.19 -13.74 -2.85
CA PHE A 16 5.69 -12.80 -3.85
C PHE A 16 6.16 -13.22 -5.24
N ASN A 17 5.35 -12.89 -6.23
CA ASN A 17 5.56 -13.28 -7.61
C ASN A 17 5.57 -12.05 -8.51
N SER A 18 6.24 -11.00 -8.03
CA SER A 18 6.38 -9.68 -8.67
C SER A 18 7.52 -9.66 -9.69
N THR A 19 7.71 -10.78 -10.39
CA THR A 19 8.61 -10.96 -11.54
C THR A 19 8.23 -10.01 -12.67
N LEU A 20 9.21 -9.36 -13.31
CA LEU A 20 8.95 -8.22 -14.20
C LEU A 20 8.01 -8.60 -15.36
N PHE A 21 8.22 -9.76 -15.98
CA PHE A 21 7.50 -10.19 -17.18
C PHE A 21 6.23 -11.02 -16.92
N ARG A 22 5.90 -11.37 -15.67
CA ARG A 22 4.74 -12.22 -15.35
C ARG A 22 3.50 -11.41 -14.98
N THR A 23 2.48 -11.42 -15.83
CA THR A 23 1.27 -10.62 -15.58
C THR A 23 0.38 -11.13 -14.44
N SER A 24 -0.32 -10.20 -13.78
CA SER A 24 -1.44 -10.43 -12.85
C SER A 24 -2.63 -9.58 -13.31
N ILE A 25 -3.86 -9.92 -12.92
CA ILE A 25 -5.04 -9.12 -13.29
C ILE A 25 -4.93 -7.66 -12.83
N TYR A 26 -4.18 -7.37 -11.76
CA TYR A 26 -4.07 -6.02 -11.19
C TYR A 26 -3.20 -5.07 -12.01
N ARG A 27 -2.40 -5.61 -12.93
CA ARG A 27 -1.41 -4.89 -13.75
C ARG A 27 -1.64 -5.04 -15.26
N GLN A 28 -2.86 -5.41 -15.65
CA GLN A 28 -3.25 -5.40 -17.06
C GLN A 28 -3.71 -4.01 -17.50
N GLU A 29 -3.83 -3.85 -18.82
CA GLU A 29 -4.44 -2.66 -19.44
C GLU A 29 -5.80 -2.32 -18.80
N PRO A 30 -6.13 -1.02 -18.65
CA PRO A 30 -7.40 -0.60 -18.06
C PRO A 30 -8.61 -1.27 -18.73
N SER A 31 -9.40 -1.96 -17.92
CA SER A 31 -10.60 -2.70 -18.36
C SER A 31 -11.56 -2.87 -17.18
N PRO A 32 -12.85 -3.19 -17.44
CA PRO A 32 -13.81 -3.51 -16.39
C PRO A 32 -13.34 -4.64 -15.47
N GLU A 33 -12.65 -5.65 -16.02
CA GLU A 33 -12.14 -6.80 -15.28
C GLU A 33 -11.03 -6.41 -14.30
N VAL A 34 -10.11 -5.53 -14.73
CA VAL A 34 -9.08 -4.96 -13.86
C VAL A 34 -9.73 -4.15 -12.74
N ASP A 35 -10.66 -3.26 -13.08
CA ASP A 35 -11.34 -2.45 -12.08
C ASP A 35 -12.14 -3.31 -11.09
N GLN A 36 -12.79 -4.38 -11.54
CA GLN A 36 -13.46 -5.34 -10.67
C GLN A 36 -12.47 -6.07 -9.75
N ALA A 37 -11.31 -6.50 -10.25
CA ALA A 37 -10.30 -7.14 -9.40
C ALA A 37 -9.84 -6.21 -8.27
N TRP A 38 -9.63 -4.92 -8.55
CA TRP A 38 -9.31 -3.93 -7.50
C TRP A 38 -10.48 -3.72 -6.52
N ILE A 39 -11.74 -3.74 -7.00
CA ILE A 39 -12.93 -3.71 -6.14
C ILE A 39 -12.98 -4.92 -5.20
N ASP A 40 -12.70 -6.12 -5.71
CA ASP A 40 -12.78 -7.37 -4.97
C ASP A 40 -11.77 -7.44 -3.81
N ILE A 41 -10.61 -6.77 -3.92
CA ILE A 41 -9.64 -6.65 -2.81
C ILE A 41 -9.97 -5.50 -1.84
N GLY A 42 -11.06 -4.78 -2.10
CA GLY A 42 -11.67 -3.88 -1.13
C GLY A 42 -11.34 -2.39 -1.28
N VAL A 43 -10.90 -1.92 -2.46
CA VAL A 43 -10.66 -0.47 -2.67
C VAL A 43 -11.91 0.42 -2.52
N HIS A 44 -13.09 -0.19 -2.48
CA HIS A 44 -14.39 0.45 -2.24
C HIS A 44 -15.08 -0.02 -0.94
N LEU A 45 -14.39 -0.77 -0.06
CA LEU A 45 -14.97 -1.13 1.22
C LEU A 45 -15.28 0.13 2.03
N SER A 46 -16.51 0.16 2.57
CA SER A 46 -17.05 1.32 3.25
C SER A 46 -16.64 1.37 4.73
N VAL A 47 -17.13 2.38 5.42
CA VAL A 47 -16.94 2.56 6.85
C VAL A 47 -17.52 1.37 7.64
N ILE A 48 -16.81 0.97 8.68
CA ILE A 48 -17.26 0.00 9.68
C ILE A 48 -17.78 0.74 10.92
N LEU A 49 -18.56 0.03 11.73
CA LEU A 49 -18.98 0.47 13.05
C LEU A 49 -18.14 -0.20 14.13
N VAL A 50 -17.62 0.60 15.05
CA VAL A 50 -16.74 0.14 16.14
C VAL A 50 -17.38 0.51 17.48
N ASP A 51 -17.53 -0.49 18.36
CA ASP A 51 -18.05 -0.29 19.71
C ASP A 51 -17.17 0.68 20.50
N GLU A 52 -17.77 1.42 21.44
CA GLU A 52 -17.08 2.48 22.17
C GLU A 52 -15.85 1.98 22.93
N ASP A 53 -15.96 0.85 23.64
CA ASP A 53 -14.85 0.29 24.41
C ASP A 53 -13.65 -0.04 23.52
N LYS A 54 -13.91 -0.58 22.32
CA LYS A 54 -12.93 -0.93 21.31
C LYS A 54 -12.30 0.33 20.72
N ALA A 55 -13.12 1.27 20.26
CA ALA A 55 -12.68 2.52 19.66
C ALA A 55 -11.73 3.29 20.60
N LEU A 56 -12.11 3.44 21.87
CA LEU A 56 -11.29 4.14 22.86
C LEU A 56 -9.95 3.41 23.11
N ARG A 57 -9.92 2.06 23.10
CA ARG A 57 -8.66 1.29 23.19
C ARG A 57 -7.73 1.50 22.00
N ALA A 58 -8.27 1.78 20.81
CA ALA A 58 -7.48 2.16 19.64
C ALA A 58 -7.08 3.63 19.59
N GLY A 59 -7.38 4.41 20.63
CA GLY A 59 -6.98 5.82 20.72
C GLY A 59 -8.02 6.80 20.17
N PHE A 60 -9.26 6.35 19.92
CA PHE A 60 -10.32 7.28 19.52
C PHE A 60 -10.65 8.24 20.67
N SER A 61 -11.01 9.45 20.32
CA SER A 61 -11.54 10.46 21.23
C SER A 61 -13.07 10.33 21.34
N LYS A 62 -13.64 10.77 22.47
CA LYS A 62 -15.10 10.90 22.62
C LYS A 62 -15.74 11.87 21.62
N GLY A 63 -14.96 12.77 21.02
CA GLY A 63 -15.40 13.72 20.00
C GLY A 63 -15.47 13.16 18.58
N HIS A 64 -14.94 11.96 18.32
CA HIS A 64 -15.08 11.33 16.99
C HIS A 64 -16.54 10.95 16.71
N ILE A 65 -16.91 10.90 15.43
CA ILE A 65 -18.30 10.74 15.01
C ILE A 65 -18.82 9.35 15.38
N LYS A 66 -20.03 9.34 15.94
CA LYS A 66 -20.78 8.14 16.29
C LYS A 66 -22.11 8.07 15.54
N THR A 67 -22.67 6.87 15.48
CA THR A 67 -24.10 6.67 15.23
C THR A 67 -24.91 7.30 16.38
N PRO A 68 -26.18 7.70 16.15
CA PRO A 68 -27.04 8.16 17.22
C PRO A 68 -27.12 7.11 18.35
N PRO A 69 -27.34 7.52 19.62
CA PRO A 69 -27.51 6.56 20.72
C PRO A 69 -28.61 5.52 20.48
N ALA A 70 -29.72 5.93 19.85
CA ALA A 70 -30.80 5.02 19.45
C ALA A 70 -30.39 3.96 18.41
N ALA A 71 -29.29 4.18 17.71
CA ALA A 71 -28.70 3.27 16.71
C ALA A 71 -27.40 2.62 17.23
N GLY A 72 -27.18 2.58 18.55
CA GLY A 72 -26.07 1.87 19.19
C GLY A 72 -24.87 2.72 19.60
N GLY A 73 -24.77 3.98 19.18
CA GLY A 73 -23.70 4.88 19.64
C GLY A 73 -22.28 4.45 19.24
N GLN A 74 -22.13 3.67 18.18
CA GLN A 74 -20.87 3.14 17.69
C GLN A 74 -20.12 4.17 16.84
N TYR A 75 -18.79 4.09 16.80
CA TYR A 75 -17.95 4.98 16.02
C TYR A 75 -17.87 4.56 14.56
N TYR A 76 -17.86 5.52 13.65
CA TYR A 76 -17.50 5.27 12.25
C TYR A 76 -15.99 5.22 12.09
N ALA A 77 -15.49 4.21 11.39
CA ALA A 77 -14.07 4.09 11.07
C ALA A 77 -13.83 3.43 9.70
N ASN A 78 -12.67 3.68 9.09
CA ASN A 78 -12.13 2.78 8.06
C ASN A 78 -11.06 1.85 8.65
N VAL A 79 -10.79 0.75 7.96
CA VAL A 79 -9.60 -0.07 8.21
C VAL A 79 -8.47 0.42 7.28
N GLU A 80 -7.29 0.64 7.83
CA GLU A 80 -6.16 1.30 7.16
C GLU A 80 -5.74 0.61 5.86
N VAL A 81 -5.63 -0.72 5.84
CA VAL A 81 -5.23 -1.46 4.62
C VAL A 81 -6.11 -1.14 3.41
N PHE A 82 -7.42 -0.97 3.60
CA PHE A 82 -8.33 -0.65 2.50
C PHE A 82 -8.22 0.81 2.06
N HIS A 83 -7.93 1.72 3.00
CA HIS A 83 -7.59 3.10 2.65
C HIS A 83 -6.28 3.17 1.85
N GLN A 84 -5.25 2.42 2.26
CA GLN A 84 -3.96 2.33 1.56
C GLN A 84 -4.13 1.76 0.14
N LEU A 85 -4.90 0.68 -0.01
CA LEU A 85 -5.21 0.10 -1.33
C LEU A 85 -6.03 1.05 -2.21
N HIS A 86 -6.98 1.78 -1.63
CA HIS A 86 -7.72 2.83 -2.34
C HIS A 86 -6.78 3.92 -2.87
N CYS A 87 -5.87 4.43 -2.04
CA CYS A 87 -4.87 5.41 -2.43
C CYS A 87 -3.94 4.88 -3.53
N LEU A 88 -3.48 3.63 -3.43
CA LEU A 88 -2.65 2.99 -4.46
C LEU A 88 -3.41 2.87 -5.80
N ASN A 89 -4.69 2.50 -5.77
CA ASN A 89 -5.53 2.45 -6.98
C ASN A 89 -5.78 3.84 -7.58
N LEU A 90 -5.90 4.88 -6.75
CA LEU A 90 -5.96 6.26 -7.24
C LEU A 90 -4.66 6.62 -7.96
N LEU A 91 -3.50 6.38 -7.35
CA LEU A 91 -2.20 6.63 -7.97
C LEU A 91 -2.04 5.90 -9.31
N ARG A 92 -2.50 4.64 -9.41
CA ARG A 92 -2.57 3.89 -10.68
C ARG A 92 -3.36 4.66 -11.73
N LYS A 93 -4.56 5.12 -11.38
CA LYS A 93 -5.47 5.82 -12.32
C LYS A 93 -4.96 7.21 -12.72
N THR A 94 -4.08 7.81 -11.92
CA THR A 94 -3.61 9.18 -12.10
C THR A 94 -2.15 9.30 -12.55
N SER A 95 -1.45 8.18 -12.72
CA SER A 95 -0.01 8.12 -13.02
C SER A 95 0.38 8.90 -14.28
N TYR A 96 -0.56 9.11 -15.22
CA TYR A 96 -0.34 9.86 -16.44
C TYR A 96 -0.08 11.36 -16.22
N TRP A 97 -0.52 11.96 -15.11
CA TRP A 97 -0.46 13.42 -14.90
C TRP A 97 0.95 14.01 -14.87
N ASN A 98 1.97 13.20 -14.55
CA ASN A 98 3.36 13.65 -14.46
C ASN A 98 4.28 12.99 -15.50
N HIS A 99 3.75 12.08 -16.32
CA HIS A 99 4.56 11.25 -17.22
C HIS A 99 5.40 12.10 -18.18
N ASP A 100 4.76 13.02 -18.91
CA ASP A 100 5.42 13.81 -19.95
C ASP A 100 6.55 14.68 -19.40
N TYR A 101 6.39 15.21 -18.17
CA TYR A 101 7.43 16.00 -17.54
C TYR A 101 8.69 15.17 -17.26
N TYR A 102 8.55 14.00 -16.63
CA TYR A 102 9.69 13.16 -16.26
C TYR A 102 10.30 12.43 -17.45
N ALA A 103 9.50 12.01 -18.43
CA ALA A 103 9.99 11.45 -19.69
C ALA A 103 10.90 12.46 -20.42
N ASN A 104 10.53 13.75 -20.42
CA ASN A 104 11.34 14.80 -21.03
C ASN A 104 12.64 15.13 -20.27
N LEU A 105 12.74 14.78 -18.99
CA LEU A 105 13.99 14.93 -18.23
C LEU A 105 15.02 13.86 -18.56
N GLY A 106 14.60 12.71 -19.10
CA GLY A 106 15.51 11.63 -19.53
C GLY A 106 16.34 11.01 -18.40
N GLU A 107 15.84 11.07 -17.16
CA GLU A 107 16.50 10.46 -15.99
C GLU A 107 16.48 8.92 -16.07
N VAL A 108 17.25 8.25 -15.22
CA VAL A 108 17.67 6.84 -15.33
C VAL A 108 16.53 5.86 -15.67
N GLU A 109 15.35 6.07 -15.09
CA GLU A 109 14.17 5.23 -15.27
C GLU A 109 13.51 5.40 -16.65
N PHE A 110 13.65 6.58 -17.28
CA PHE A 110 13.08 6.96 -18.57
C PHE A 110 14.08 6.86 -19.73
N VAL A 111 15.27 6.30 -19.50
CA VAL A 111 16.24 5.96 -20.57
C VAL A 111 15.72 4.81 -21.45
N ASN A 112 14.78 4.00 -20.93
CA ASN A 112 14.19 2.88 -21.62
C ASN A 112 13.01 3.29 -22.51
N GLU A 113 12.61 2.42 -23.45
CA GLU A 113 11.41 2.63 -24.27
C GLU A 113 10.13 2.72 -23.41
N ASP A 114 9.16 3.54 -23.83
CA ASP A 114 7.90 3.78 -23.10
C ASP A 114 7.19 2.50 -22.64
N HIS A 115 7.20 1.45 -23.45
CA HIS A 115 6.57 0.18 -23.10
C HIS A 115 7.27 -0.53 -21.93
N ILE A 116 8.59 -0.36 -21.78
CA ILE A 116 9.38 -0.88 -20.66
C ILE A 116 9.15 -0.04 -19.40
N VAL A 117 9.11 1.30 -19.54
CA VAL A 117 8.78 2.21 -18.43
C VAL A 117 7.42 1.87 -17.84
N ARG A 118 6.43 1.64 -18.72
CA ARG A 118 5.10 1.21 -18.32
C ARG A 118 5.11 -0.14 -17.60
N LEU A 119 5.83 -1.13 -18.13
CA LEU A 119 5.98 -2.43 -17.49
C LEU A 119 6.58 -2.30 -16.08
N HIS A 120 7.57 -1.43 -15.91
CA HIS A 120 8.15 -1.14 -14.59
C HIS A 120 7.15 -0.48 -13.65
N ALA A 121 6.41 0.53 -14.10
CA ALA A 121 5.40 1.21 -13.29
C ALA A 121 4.32 0.22 -12.80
N ASP A 122 3.82 -0.61 -13.71
CA ASP A 122 2.82 -1.64 -13.42
C ASP A 122 3.36 -2.71 -12.47
N ASN A 123 4.61 -3.12 -12.64
CA ASN A 123 5.28 -4.06 -11.72
C ASN A 123 5.47 -3.46 -10.31
N CYS A 124 5.93 -2.21 -10.22
CA CYS A 124 6.09 -1.50 -8.94
C CYS A 124 4.76 -1.34 -8.21
N LEU A 125 3.71 -1.00 -8.94
CA LEU A 125 2.36 -0.90 -8.39
C LEU A 125 1.88 -2.24 -7.82
N ASP A 126 2.06 -3.34 -8.56
CA ASP A 126 1.65 -4.68 -8.13
C ASP A 126 2.47 -5.16 -6.92
N ALA A 127 3.77 -4.89 -6.90
CA ALA A 127 4.65 -5.21 -5.77
C ALA A 127 4.22 -4.46 -4.49
N LEU A 128 3.87 -3.17 -4.61
CA LEU A 128 3.33 -2.39 -3.49
C LEU A 128 1.98 -2.93 -3.02
N ARG A 129 1.09 -3.32 -3.95
CA ARG A 129 -0.20 -3.96 -3.61
C ARG A 129 0.03 -5.26 -2.83
N GLU A 130 0.93 -6.13 -3.30
CA GLU A 130 1.27 -7.38 -2.60
C GLU A 130 1.84 -7.12 -1.20
N GLN A 131 2.73 -6.11 -1.07
CA GLN A 131 3.31 -5.72 0.21
C GLN A 131 2.24 -5.20 1.18
N LEU A 132 1.35 -4.30 0.74
CA LEU A 132 0.26 -3.77 1.54
C LEU A 132 -0.68 -4.87 2.04
N MET A 133 -1.00 -5.86 1.19
CA MET A 133 -1.82 -7.00 1.60
C MET A 133 -1.08 -7.95 2.55
N CYS A 134 0.23 -8.13 2.38
CA CYS A 134 1.03 -8.99 3.24
C CYS A 134 1.22 -8.43 4.65
N THR A 135 1.38 -7.12 4.79
CA THR A 135 1.53 -6.46 6.09
C THR A 135 0.24 -5.83 6.60
N ALA A 136 -0.88 -6.07 5.91
CA ALA A 136 -2.19 -5.46 6.08
C ALA A 136 -2.35 -4.67 7.38
N ASP A 137 -2.33 -3.34 7.27
CA ASP A 137 -2.53 -2.48 8.44
C ASP A 137 -3.98 -2.60 8.91
N ILE A 138 -4.15 -3.26 10.06
CA ILE A 138 -5.43 -3.46 10.75
C ILE A 138 -5.82 -2.27 11.64
N GLY A 139 -5.03 -1.20 11.63
CA GLY A 139 -5.37 0.06 12.27
C GLY A 139 -6.74 0.58 11.82
N ILE A 140 -7.38 1.35 12.68
CA ILE A 140 -8.68 1.95 12.39
C ILE A 140 -8.58 3.47 12.39
N LEU A 141 -9.19 4.06 11.35
CA LEU A 141 -9.15 5.48 11.05
C LEU A 141 -10.48 6.13 11.44
N PRO A 142 -10.54 6.98 12.48
CA PRO A 142 -11.77 7.62 12.92
C PRO A 142 -12.24 8.73 11.98
N TYR A 143 -13.48 9.17 12.18
CA TYR A 143 -14.06 10.31 11.46
C TYR A 143 -14.35 11.51 12.38
N VAL A 144 -14.21 12.71 11.83
CA VAL A 144 -14.53 14.01 12.45
C VAL A 144 -15.51 14.83 11.62
N ARG A 145 -16.24 15.73 12.29
CA ARG A 145 -17.05 16.76 11.62
C ARG A 145 -16.21 18.01 11.41
N VAL A 146 -16.34 18.61 10.23
CA VAL A 146 -15.71 19.91 9.93
C VAL A 146 -16.81 20.96 9.86
N ARG A 147 -16.63 22.07 10.57
CA ARG A 147 -17.60 23.18 10.60
C ARG A 147 -17.85 23.69 9.18
N GLY A 148 -19.13 23.85 8.82
CA GLY A 148 -19.53 24.33 7.49
C GLY A 148 -19.40 23.29 6.38
N LYS A 149 -19.27 22.00 6.72
CA LYS A 149 -19.30 20.88 5.77
C LYS A 149 -20.38 19.89 6.17
N ASP A 150 -21.09 19.37 5.17
CA ASP A 150 -22.21 18.44 5.39
C ASP A 150 -21.76 16.99 5.58
N ARG A 151 -20.54 16.67 5.16
CA ARG A 151 -19.95 15.32 5.27
C ARG A 151 -18.94 15.21 6.41
N ALA A 152 -18.77 13.98 6.87
CA ALA A 152 -17.69 13.56 7.76
C ALA A 152 -16.37 13.42 6.99
N TYR A 153 -15.23 13.56 7.69
CA TYR A 153 -13.90 13.40 7.13
C TYR A 153 -13.07 12.44 7.97
N PRO A 154 -12.21 11.60 7.35
CA PRO A 154 -11.24 10.81 8.10
C PRO A 154 -10.27 11.74 8.84
N ASP A 155 -9.95 11.37 10.08
CA ASP A 155 -9.01 12.08 10.94
C ASP A 155 -7.67 11.34 10.96
N PHE A 156 -6.91 11.48 9.88
CA PHE A 156 -5.63 10.78 9.69
C PHE A 156 -4.65 10.93 10.86
N PRO A 157 -4.47 12.12 11.47
CA PRO A 157 -3.55 12.27 12.60
C PRO A 157 -3.96 11.50 13.86
N ALA A 158 -5.22 11.09 13.99
CA ALA A 158 -5.71 10.34 15.14
C ALA A 158 -5.45 8.83 15.04
N ALA A 159 -5.11 8.31 13.87
CA ALA A 159 -4.76 6.91 13.69
C ALA A 159 -3.39 6.62 14.32
N THR A 160 -3.31 5.60 15.19
CA THR A 160 -2.06 5.15 15.80
C THR A 160 -1.55 3.91 15.06
N HIS A 161 -0.32 4.00 14.54
CA HIS A 161 0.33 2.91 13.81
C HIS A 161 1.46 2.28 14.62
N MET A 162 1.69 0.98 14.41
CA MET A 162 2.85 0.27 14.94
C MET A 162 3.91 0.17 13.84
N CYS A 163 4.84 1.12 13.82
CA CYS A 163 5.89 1.17 12.80
C CYS A 163 7.14 0.43 13.25
N ARG A 164 7.84 -0.20 12.30
CA ARG A 164 9.25 -0.55 12.49
C ARG A 164 10.06 0.73 12.61
N ASN A 165 11.13 0.73 13.40
CA ASN A 165 12.01 1.88 13.47
C ASN A 165 12.70 2.07 12.12
N PHE A 166 12.22 3.05 11.36
CA PHE A 166 12.73 3.33 10.01
C PHE A 166 14.17 3.83 10.03
N GLU A 167 14.56 4.57 11.07
CA GLU A 167 15.91 5.13 11.18
C GLU A 167 16.94 4.05 11.41
N ASP A 168 16.69 3.11 12.32
CA ASP A 168 17.58 1.96 12.54
C ASP A 168 17.80 1.16 11.24
N ILE A 169 16.72 0.93 10.48
CA ILE A 169 16.77 0.23 9.20
C ILE A 169 17.56 1.04 8.16
N ARG A 170 17.30 2.35 8.07
CA ARG A 170 17.92 3.26 7.11
C ARG A 170 19.42 3.41 7.37
N GLU A 171 19.83 3.57 8.62
CA GLU A 171 21.23 3.69 9.01
C GLU A 171 22.00 2.40 8.74
N TRP A 172 21.43 1.25 9.11
CA TRP A 172 22.00 -0.04 8.76
C TRP A 172 22.21 -0.19 7.24
N ALA A 173 21.18 0.09 6.44
CA ALA A 173 21.25 -0.02 4.99
C ALA A 173 22.27 0.95 4.38
N ARG A 174 22.37 2.18 4.89
CA ARG A 174 23.35 3.18 4.46
C ARG A 174 24.78 2.71 4.73
N ASN A 175 25.04 2.15 5.90
CA ASN A 175 26.38 1.70 6.29
C ASN A 175 26.80 0.43 5.55
N ALA A 176 25.85 -0.36 5.04
CA ALA A 176 26.10 -1.59 4.30
C ALA A 176 26.26 -1.39 2.77
N GLN A 177 26.24 -0.15 2.26
CA GLN A 177 26.30 0.09 0.81
C GLN A 177 27.67 -0.25 0.21
N THR A 178 27.66 -0.96 -0.91
CA THR A 178 28.86 -1.34 -1.68
C THR A 178 29.26 -0.30 -2.74
N GLY A 179 28.59 0.86 -2.79
CA GLY A 179 28.81 1.91 -3.80
C GLY A 179 28.07 1.67 -5.13
N ARG A 180 28.08 2.66 -6.04
CA ARG A 180 27.37 2.59 -7.33
C ARG A 180 28.04 1.69 -8.37
N GLU A 181 29.31 1.36 -8.19
CA GLU A 181 30.09 0.51 -9.10
C GLU A 181 30.07 -0.97 -8.71
N TRP A 182 29.09 -1.40 -7.92
CA TRP A 182 29.02 -2.79 -7.44
C TRP A 182 29.04 -3.84 -8.58
N THR A 183 28.54 -3.47 -9.77
CA THR A 183 28.58 -4.33 -10.96
C THR A 183 29.99 -4.51 -11.54
N ALA A 184 30.92 -3.59 -11.28
CA ALA A 184 32.32 -3.70 -11.72
C ALA A 184 33.07 -4.83 -10.98
N HIS A 185 32.51 -5.33 -9.89
CA HIS A 185 33.06 -6.43 -9.09
C HIS A 185 32.35 -7.76 -9.33
N LEU A 186 31.36 -7.81 -10.23
CA LEU A 186 30.75 -9.07 -10.66
C LEU A 186 31.74 -9.85 -11.51
N TYR A 187 31.94 -11.12 -11.16
CA TYR A 187 32.74 -12.08 -11.92
C TYR A 187 31.84 -13.10 -12.61
N ASP A 188 32.41 -13.87 -13.53
CA ASP A 188 31.68 -14.93 -14.23
C ASP A 188 31.04 -15.92 -13.24
N PRO A 189 29.81 -16.40 -13.51
CA PRO A 189 29.11 -17.32 -12.60
C PRO A 189 29.97 -18.51 -12.20
N GLN A 190 30.03 -18.79 -10.90
CA GLN A 190 30.80 -19.89 -10.33
C GLN A 190 29.93 -21.15 -10.17
N PRO A 191 30.55 -22.35 -10.09
CA PRO A 191 29.82 -23.57 -9.79
C PRO A 191 29.00 -23.45 -8.49
N GLY A 192 27.67 -23.54 -8.60
CA GLY A 192 26.74 -23.41 -7.48
C GLY A 192 25.96 -22.10 -7.44
N ASP A 193 26.32 -21.11 -8.26
CA ASP A 193 25.54 -19.88 -8.39
C ASP A 193 24.17 -20.15 -9.03
N ILE A 194 23.17 -19.39 -8.58
CA ILE A 194 21.83 -19.43 -9.17
C ILE A 194 21.85 -18.63 -10.46
N VAL A 195 21.95 -19.33 -11.59
CA VAL A 195 21.86 -18.74 -12.93
C VAL A 195 20.49 -19.09 -13.52
N LEU A 196 19.74 -18.06 -13.92
CA LEU A 196 18.40 -18.22 -14.50
C LEU A 196 18.49 -18.09 -16.04
N ASP A 197 17.72 -18.90 -16.75
CA ASP A 197 17.65 -18.85 -18.23
C ASP A 197 16.94 -17.59 -18.76
N LYS A 198 16.28 -16.84 -17.88
CA LYS A 198 15.51 -15.64 -18.20
C LYS A 198 15.53 -14.66 -17.05
N ILE A 199 15.35 -13.37 -17.37
CA ILE A 199 15.20 -12.30 -16.38
C ILE A 199 14.01 -12.65 -15.46
N PRO A 200 14.23 -12.71 -14.14
CA PRO A 200 13.16 -12.93 -13.18
C PRO A 200 12.16 -11.77 -13.23
#